data_AF-A0A521HIB8-F1
#
_entry.id   AF-A0A521HIB8-F1
#
_cell.length_a   1.000
_cell.length_b   1.000
_cell.length_c   1.000
_cell.angle_alpha   90.00
_cell.angle_beta   90.00
_cell.angle_gamma   90.00
#
_symmetry.space_group_name_H-M   'P 1'
#
loop_
_entity.id
_entity.type
_entity.pdbx_description
1 polymer ?
#
loop_
_entity_poly.entity_id
_entity_poly.type
_entity_poly.pdbx_seq_one_letter_code
_entity_poly.pdbx_strand_id
1 'polypeptide(L)' 'HGAGGSVCANFMDLRFLTPGRDNIPFRYGLCGGDGGWRLFERMADGRRWVVAP' A
#
# COMPACT_ATOMS: atom_id res chain seq x y z
N HIS A 1 23.66 -9.45 13.31
CA HIS A 1 22.45 -8.60 13.34
C HIS A 1 21.57 -8.99 12.16
N GLY A 2 20.39 -9.53 12.43
CA GLY A 2 19.55 -10.26 11.47
C GLY A 2 18.95 -9.39 10.37
N ALA A 3 18.81 -9.96 9.18
CA ALA A 3 18.07 -9.41 8.05
C ALA A 3 16.54 -9.53 8.27
N GLY A 4 16.03 -9.03 9.40
CA GLY A 4 14.60 -8.91 9.67
C GLY A 4 14.02 -7.63 9.06
N GLY A 5 14.26 -7.39 7.78
CA GLY A 5 13.79 -6.20 7.08
C GLY A 5 12.40 -6.45 6.50
N SER A 6 11.40 -5.71 6.95
CA SER A 6 10.07 -5.71 6.32
C SER A 6 10.19 -5.38 4.83
N VAL A 7 9.92 -6.35 3.95
CA VAL A 7 9.96 -6.14 2.49
C VAL A 7 8.71 -5.37 2.08
N CYS A 8 8.87 -4.19 1.48
CA CYS A 8 7.75 -3.43 0.94
C CYS A 8 7.78 -3.45 -0.60
N ALA A 9 6.64 -3.72 -1.20
CA ALA A 9 6.40 -3.59 -2.62
C ALA A 9 5.31 -2.53 -2.86
N ASN A 10 5.55 -1.61 -3.79
CA ASN A 10 4.53 -0.67 -4.23
C ASN A 10 4.57 -0.52 -5.74
N PHE A 11 3.39 -0.31 -6.33
CA PHE A 11 3.27 -0.04 -7.74
C PHE A 11 3.30 1.48 -7.94
N MET A 12 4.21 1.98 -8.78
CA MET A 12 4.29 3.42 -9.05
C MET A 12 3.11 3.92 -9.90
N ASP A 13 2.45 3.03 -10.65
CA ASP A 13 1.35 3.37 -11.56
C ASP A 13 0.23 2.31 -11.61
N LEU A 14 -0.10 1.70 -10.46
CA LEU A 14 -1.28 0.83 -10.40
C LEU A 14 -2.55 1.68 -10.37
N ARG A 15 -3.34 1.62 -11.44
CA ARG A 15 -4.60 2.33 -11.58
C ARG A 15 -5.75 1.34 -11.60
N PHE A 16 -6.55 1.34 -10.55
CA PHE A 16 -7.87 0.69 -10.54
C PHE A 16 -8.90 1.65 -11.15
N LEU A 17 -9.41 1.34 -12.33
CA LEU A 17 -10.61 2.01 -12.82
C LEU A 17 -11.81 1.45 -12.04
N THR A 18 -12.27 2.18 -11.02
CA THR A 18 -13.49 1.84 -10.28
C THR A 18 -14.60 2.78 -10.76
N PRO A 19 -15.63 2.27 -11.45
CA PRO A 19 -16.77 3.09 -11.86
C PRO A 19 -17.36 3.88 -10.69
N GLY A 20 -17.53 5.20 -10.85
CA GLY A 20 -18.05 6.09 -9.82
C GLY A 20 -17.03 6.66 -8.82
N ARG A 21 -15.71 6.51 -9.07
CA ARG A 21 -14.65 7.13 -8.25
C ARG A 21 -13.70 7.96 -9.11
N ASP A 22 -13.85 9.27 -9.04
CA ASP A 22 -13.20 10.22 -9.96
C ASP A 22 -11.84 10.73 -9.45
N ASN A 23 -11.50 10.47 -8.19
CA ASN A 23 -10.30 11.01 -7.55
C ASN A 23 -9.09 10.11 -7.84
N ILE A 24 -8.29 10.49 -8.84
CA ILE A 24 -6.99 9.90 -9.23
C ILE A 24 -5.87 10.80 -8.65
N PRO A 25 -4.70 10.30 -8.18
CA PRO A 25 -4.19 8.93 -8.20
C PRO A 25 -4.16 8.27 -6.81
N PHE A 26 -4.91 7.18 -6.60
CA PHE A 26 -4.75 6.33 -5.42
C PHE A 26 -3.57 5.38 -5.62
N ARG A 27 -2.48 5.60 -4.87
CA ARG A 27 -1.28 4.76 -4.93
C ARG A 27 -1.29 3.80 -3.75
N TYR A 28 -1.51 2.50 -3.99
CA TYR A 28 -1.45 1.48 -2.93
C TYR A 28 -0.12 0.72 -2.94
N GLY A 29 0.25 0.14 -1.80
CA GLY A 29 1.38 -0.76 -1.66
C GLY A 29 1.17 -1.78 -0.54
N LEU A 30 2.07 -2.76 -0.48
CA LEU A 30 2.05 -3.87 0.46
C LEU A 30 3.40 -3.92 1.18
N CYS A 31 3.39 -4.11 2.50
CA CYS A 31 4.60 -4.49 3.22
C CYS A 31 4.40 -5.84 3.91
N GLY A 32 5.42 -6.69 3.84
CA GLY A 32 5.48 -7.97 4.53
C GLY A 32 6.03 -7.81 5.94
N GLY A 33 5.43 -8.52 6.89
CA GLY A 33 5.90 -8.67 8.26
C GLY A 33 5.49 -10.03 8.84
N ASP A 34 5.66 -10.22 10.14
CA ASP A 34 5.51 -11.52 10.85
C ASP A 34 4.10 -12.14 10.80
N GLY A 35 3.12 -11.44 10.21
CA GLY A 35 1.74 -11.90 10.03
C GLY A 35 1.24 -11.87 8.58
N GLY A 36 2.15 -11.75 7.60
CA GLY A 36 1.82 -11.67 6.18
C GLY A 36 1.87 -10.26 5.62
N TRP A 37 1.19 -10.04 4.50
CA TRP A 37 1.19 -8.77 3.78
C TRP A 37 0.10 -7.83 4.30
N ARG A 38 0.47 -6.58 4.60
CA ARG A 38 -0.47 -5.53 5.01
C ARG A 38 -0.55 -4.45 3.94
N LEU A 39 -1.78 -4.06 3.59
CA LEU A 39 -2.08 -3.02 2.60
C LEU A 39 -1.95 -1.62 3.19
N PHE A 40 -1.32 -0.70 2.46
CA PHE A 40 -1.30 0.72 2.75
C PHE A 40 -1.65 1.57 1.53
N GLU A 41 -2.20 2.75 1.79
CA GLU A 41 -2.33 3.84 0.83
C GLU A 41 -1.14 4.79 0.99
N ARG A 42 -0.55 5.21 -0.12
CA ARG A 42 0.53 6.18 -0.17
C ARG A 42 -0.05 7.58 -0.29
N MET A 43 0.24 8.38 0.72
CA MET A 43 -0.10 9.80 0.81
C MET A 43 1.07 10.66 0.32
N ALA A 44 0.86 11.96 0.13
CA ALA A 44 1.94 12.89 -0.23
C ALA A 44 3.03 12.95 0.84
N ASP A 45 2.66 12.80 2.11
CA ASP A 45 3.50 12.95 3.30
C ASP A 45 3.86 11.62 3.97
N GLY A 46 3.38 10.48 3.47
CA GLY A 46 3.61 9.21 4.12
C GLY A 46 2.72 8.06 3.65
N ARG A 47 2.33 7.22 4.60
CA ARG A 47 1.54 6.00 4.34
C ARG A 47 0.45 5.85 5.38
N ARG A 48 -0.75 5.51 4.94
CA ARG A 48 -1.89 5.15 5.78
C ARG A 48 -2.17 3.65 5.66
N TRP A 49 -2.12 2.92 6.76
CA TRP A 49 -2.51 1.51 6.75
C TRP A 49 -4.00 1.36 6.49
N VAL A 50 -4.35 0.50 5.54
CA VAL A 50 -5.75 0.12 5.31
C VAL A 50 -6.09 -0.98 6.31
N VAL A 51 -7.11 -0.73 7.12
CA VAL A 51 -7.72 -1.75 7.97
C VAL A 51 -8.86 -2.37 7.16
N ALA A 52 -8.77 -3.67 6.88
CA ALA A 52 -9.95 -4.40 6.43
C ALA A 52 -10.95 -4.44 7.59
N PRO A 53 -12.25 -4.27 7.33
CA PRO A 53 -13.28 -4.52 8.34
C PRO A 53 -13.27 -5.97 8.83
#